data_AF-A0A9W8GK77-F1
#
_entry.id   AF-A0A9W8GK77-F1
#
_cell.length_a   1.000
_cell.length_b   1.000
_cell.length_c   1.000
_cell.angle_alpha   90.00
_cell.angle_beta   90.00
_cell.angle_gamma   90.00
#
_symmetry.space_group_name_H-M   'P 1'
#
loop_
_entity.id
_entity.type
_entity.pdbx_description
1 polymer ?
#
loop_
_entity_poly.entity_id
_entity_poly.type
_entity_poly.pdbx_seq_one_letter_code
_entity_poly.pdbx_strand_id
1 'polypeptide(L)'
;MATLEKLARLSEPSIQGAQLVREIVSSAEESLAQSEKDYAAIYEIHPKLGFLISDNQTQSKLCTTIIDGLSQHLADLESSVSQRRQQAGELRRDMAMVIELLKSREVVEKEFRSPPNITGKHTLYDHIDQDAVDKLTRRTGEGLVELEAIAESDGATCKLALDEAGGVDLHGGEDISVTWSAVGDIRELVEESKRAAAEIAQDSRSMDHHCDQLRDTIRDLEADEGDTGDRLLSMDDYNVLLRDTNEIPAIVEDLRGVLADIQRRAEEINVRYLQYSAFYQENLRKFAAIARISAAIDQYVETTRESQARYAQLLAEVDSGLEDTWSLVSWYRNFHSAYDSLIAEVHRRRHAQKVLYAAVEDMRSRLDGMYLEEMRLRTGFVEKSGPFLPSDLCPFIQDPPASFVVEEAEGEGARVGRFASVQSHETRYSKQASTAGVDSRL
;
A
#
# COMPACT_ATOMS: atom_id res chain seq x y z
N MET A 1 78.23 -41.25 57.19
CA MET A 1 78.84 -41.58 55.87
C MET A 1 77.96 -42.45 54.94
N ALA A 2 77.91 -43.80 55.01
CA ALA A 2 77.21 -44.63 54.00
C ALA A 2 75.67 -44.49 53.97
N THR A 3 75.05 -44.07 55.08
CA THR A 3 73.60 -43.80 55.19
C THR A 3 73.24 -42.41 54.69
N LEU A 4 74.07 -41.39 54.98
CA LEU A 4 73.92 -40.03 54.43
C LEU A 4 74.01 -40.01 52.91
N GLU A 5 74.97 -40.75 52.33
CA GLU A 5 75.08 -40.86 50.87
C GLU A 5 73.84 -41.52 50.23
N LYS A 6 73.21 -42.47 50.94
CA LYS A 6 71.98 -43.11 50.49
C LYS A 6 70.77 -42.18 50.55
N LEU A 7 70.64 -41.35 51.59
CA LEU A 7 69.56 -40.35 51.70
C LEU A 7 69.73 -39.18 50.72
N ALA A 8 70.96 -38.72 50.51
CA ALA A 8 71.27 -37.69 49.51
C ALA A 8 70.91 -38.14 48.07
N ARG A 9 70.95 -39.45 47.79
CA ARG A 9 70.46 -40.01 46.52
C ARG A 9 68.94 -40.00 46.39
N LEU A 10 68.19 -39.93 47.50
CA LEU A 10 66.72 -39.83 47.52
C LEU A 10 66.24 -38.38 47.48
N SER A 11 67.05 -37.41 47.94
CA SER A 11 66.65 -36.00 47.99
C SER A 11 66.49 -35.40 46.60
N GLU A 12 67.42 -35.67 45.68
CA GLU A 12 67.38 -35.11 44.31
C GLU A 12 66.11 -35.48 43.53
N PRO A 13 65.73 -36.77 43.37
CA PRO A 13 64.50 -37.13 42.67
C PRO A 13 63.25 -36.62 43.39
N SER A 14 63.28 -36.50 44.72
CA SER A 14 62.15 -35.97 45.49
C SER A 14 61.96 -34.47 45.27
N ILE A 15 63.05 -33.70 45.27
CA ILE A 15 63.02 -32.25 44.97
C ILE A 15 62.55 -32.00 43.53
N GLN A 16 63.06 -32.78 42.57
CA GLN A 16 62.64 -32.68 41.17
C GLN A 16 61.15 -33.02 41.00
N GLY A 17 60.68 -34.09 41.67
CA GLY A 17 59.26 -34.44 41.71
C GLY A 17 58.41 -33.32 42.29
N ALA A 18 58.78 -32.77 43.45
CA ALA A 18 58.07 -31.65 44.07
C ALA A 18 58.06 -30.39 43.21
N GLN A 19 59.11 -30.12 42.43
CA GLN A 19 59.12 -29.02 41.48
C GLN A 19 58.11 -29.25 40.34
N LEU A 20 58.10 -30.45 39.75
CA LEU A 20 57.14 -30.80 38.69
C LEU A 20 55.69 -30.72 39.21
N VAL A 21 55.43 -31.19 40.43
CA VAL A 21 54.09 -31.08 41.04
C VAL A 21 53.70 -29.62 41.25
N ARG A 22 54.61 -28.74 41.68
CA ARG A 22 54.32 -27.30 41.80
C ARG A 22 54.00 -26.65 40.46
N GLU A 23 54.68 -27.05 39.39
CA GLU A 23 54.36 -26.60 38.02
C GLU A 23 52.96 -27.08 37.59
N ILE A 24 52.61 -28.34 37.91
CA ILE A 24 51.28 -28.90 37.66
C ILE A 24 50.19 -28.13 38.43
N VAL A 25 50.41 -27.84 39.72
CA VAL A 25 49.50 -27.04 40.55
C VAL A 25 49.28 -25.66 39.92
N SER A 26 50.36 -24.96 39.57
CA SER A 26 50.27 -23.63 38.94
C SER A 26 49.43 -23.67 37.66
N SER A 27 49.65 -24.68 36.80
CA SER A 27 48.89 -24.83 35.55
C SER A 27 47.42 -25.18 35.79
N ALA A 28 47.13 -26.00 36.81
CA ALA A 28 45.76 -26.33 37.22
C ALA A 28 45.01 -25.10 37.74
N GLU A 29 45.67 -24.29 38.58
CA GLU A 29 45.12 -23.04 39.11
C GLU A 29 44.86 -22.01 38.01
N GLU A 30 45.77 -21.86 37.05
CA GLU A 30 45.58 -20.98 35.88
C GLU A 30 44.37 -21.42 35.04
N SER A 31 44.25 -22.72 34.74
CA SER A 31 43.15 -23.29 33.96
C SER A 31 41.80 -23.13 34.68
N LEU A 32 41.80 -23.32 36.00
CA LEU A 32 40.62 -23.13 36.85
C LEU A 32 40.20 -21.66 36.90
N ALA A 33 41.14 -20.74 37.12
CA ALA A 33 40.85 -19.30 37.16
C ALA A 33 40.25 -18.81 35.83
N GLN A 34 40.76 -19.30 34.70
CA GLN A 34 40.20 -19.00 33.39
C GLN A 34 38.79 -19.60 33.21
N SER A 35 38.57 -20.83 33.64
CA SER A 35 37.24 -21.49 33.62
C SER A 35 36.20 -20.74 34.44
N GLU A 36 36.57 -20.26 35.64
CA GLU A 36 35.69 -19.46 36.49
C GLU A 36 35.32 -18.12 35.85
N LYS A 37 36.30 -17.47 35.22
CA LYS A 37 36.09 -16.22 34.49
C LYS A 37 35.13 -16.40 33.31
N ASP A 38 35.32 -17.45 32.52
CA ASP A 38 34.47 -17.75 31.36
C ASP A 38 33.05 -18.14 31.80
N TYR A 39 32.92 -18.95 32.85
CA TYR A 39 31.62 -19.25 33.45
C TYR A 39 30.91 -18.00 33.98
N ALA A 40 31.62 -17.11 34.69
CA ALA A 40 31.04 -15.86 35.18
C ALA A 40 30.51 -14.99 34.04
N ALA A 41 31.25 -14.91 32.93
CA ALA A 41 30.82 -14.19 31.74
C ALA A 41 29.57 -14.82 31.08
N ILE A 42 29.52 -16.15 30.96
CA ILE A 42 28.33 -16.86 30.47
C ILE A 42 27.13 -16.58 31.38
N TYR A 43 27.30 -16.66 32.69
CA TYR A 43 26.24 -16.41 33.67
C TYR A 43 25.68 -14.99 33.57
N GLU A 44 26.53 -14.00 33.29
CA GLU A 44 26.09 -12.61 33.08
C GLU A 44 25.37 -12.40 31.73
N ILE A 45 25.85 -13.03 30.66
CA ILE A 45 25.28 -12.89 29.31
C ILE A 45 23.95 -13.62 29.19
N HIS A 46 23.82 -14.79 29.81
CA HIS A 46 22.67 -15.69 29.65
C HIS A 46 21.29 -15.02 29.81
N PRO A 47 20.98 -14.28 30.89
CA PRO A 47 19.67 -13.64 31.02
C PRO A 47 19.42 -12.54 29.97
N LYS A 48 20.47 -11.79 29.59
CA LYS A 48 20.36 -10.74 28.56
C LYS A 48 20.10 -11.36 27.19
N LEU A 49 20.80 -12.44 26.88
CA LEU A 49 20.63 -13.20 25.66
C LEU A 49 19.23 -13.83 25.57
N GLY A 50 18.74 -14.44 26.65
CA GLY A 50 17.38 -14.99 26.71
C GLY A 50 16.30 -13.93 26.43
N PHE A 51 16.46 -12.73 27.02
CA PHE A 51 15.60 -11.58 26.71
C PHE A 51 15.69 -11.19 25.24
N LEU A 52 16.91 -11.00 24.71
CA LEU A 52 17.11 -10.59 23.32
C LEU A 52 16.53 -11.58 22.31
N ILE A 53 16.65 -12.89 22.53
CA ILE A 53 16.08 -13.91 21.63
C ILE A 53 14.55 -13.78 21.59
N SER A 54 13.91 -13.72 22.77
CA SER A 54 12.45 -13.62 22.87
C SER A 54 11.94 -12.30 22.29
N ASP A 55 12.61 -11.19 22.60
CA ASP A 55 12.22 -9.87 22.13
C ASP A 55 12.47 -9.73 20.62
N ASN A 56 13.67 -10.06 20.12
CA ASN A 56 13.98 -10.04 18.69
C ASN A 56 12.99 -10.89 17.88
N GLN A 57 12.62 -12.09 18.36
CA GLN A 57 11.64 -12.91 17.66
C GLN A 57 10.26 -12.21 17.58
N THR A 58 9.84 -11.56 18.66
CA THR A 58 8.56 -10.83 18.73
C THR A 58 8.60 -9.60 17.82
N GLN A 59 9.66 -8.80 17.92
CA GLN A 59 9.86 -7.58 17.15
C GLN A 59 10.05 -7.88 15.66
N SER A 60 10.81 -8.92 15.28
CA SER A 60 10.95 -9.33 13.87
C SER A 60 9.60 -9.69 13.26
N LYS A 61 8.76 -10.46 13.96
CA LYS A 61 7.40 -10.79 13.49
C LYS A 61 6.55 -9.53 13.30
N LEU A 62 6.64 -8.59 14.24
CA LEU A 62 5.93 -7.31 14.14
C LEU A 62 6.45 -6.49 12.94
N CYS A 63 7.77 -6.37 12.79
CA CYS A 63 8.39 -5.69 11.65
C CYS A 63 7.94 -6.30 10.32
N THR A 64 7.97 -7.63 10.17
CA THR A 64 7.49 -8.30 8.95
C THR A 64 6.03 -7.97 8.67
N THR A 65 5.16 -7.99 9.69
CA THR A 65 3.75 -7.63 9.54
C THR A 65 3.58 -6.18 9.08
N ILE A 66 4.37 -5.25 9.61
CA ILE A 66 4.32 -3.84 9.23
C ILE A 66 4.85 -3.65 7.80
N ILE A 67 5.95 -4.31 7.44
CA ILE A 67 6.54 -4.27 6.09
C ILE A 67 5.54 -4.79 5.05
N ASP A 68 4.86 -5.90 5.34
CA ASP A 68 3.82 -6.46 4.48
C ASP A 68 2.65 -5.46 4.33
N GLY A 69 2.24 -4.83 5.43
CA GLY A 69 1.19 -3.79 5.44
C GLY A 69 1.57 -2.55 4.62
N LEU A 70 2.82 -2.07 4.75
CA LEU A 70 3.34 -0.95 3.97
C LEU A 70 3.43 -1.30 2.48
N SER A 71 3.88 -2.51 2.15
CA SER A 71 3.94 -3.00 0.76
C SER A 71 2.55 -3.06 0.13
N GLN A 72 1.55 -3.55 0.87
CA GLN A 72 0.16 -3.56 0.41
C GLN A 72 -0.38 -2.14 0.25
N HIS A 73 -0.12 -1.24 1.21
CA HIS A 73 -0.57 0.15 1.13
C HIS A 73 0.00 0.88 -0.09
N LEU A 74 1.29 0.68 -0.39
CA LEU A 74 1.92 1.22 -1.59
C LEU A 74 1.25 0.71 -2.88
N ALA A 75 0.95 -0.59 -2.96
CA ALA A 75 0.26 -1.17 -4.10
C ALA A 75 -1.17 -0.62 -4.26
N ASP A 76 -1.89 -0.42 -3.15
CA ASP A 76 -3.23 0.15 -3.14
C ASP A 76 -3.22 1.62 -3.60
N LEU A 77 -2.22 2.39 -3.15
CA LEU A 77 -2.03 3.79 -3.53
C LEU A 77 -1.79 3.93 -5.05
N GLU A 78 -0.85 3.14 -5.60
CA GLU A 78 -0.53 3.12 -7.03
C GLU A 78 -1.75 2.67 -7.87
N SER A 79 -2.47 1.63 -7.42
CA SER A 79 -3.66 1.11 -8.11
C SER A 79 -4.83 2.10 -8.11
N SER A 80 -5.10 2.73 -6.97
CA SER A 80 -6.18 3.72 -6.78
C SER A 80 -6.05 4.91 -7.73
N VAL A 81 -4.83 5.44 -7.88
CA VAL A 81 -4.54 6.57 -8.77
C VAL A 81 -4.60 6.14 -10.24
N SER A 82 -4.03 4.98 -10.57
CA SER A 82 -4.06 4.43 -11.93
C SER A 82 -5.50 4.21 -12.43
N GLN A 83 -6.36 3.65 -11.57
CA GLN A 83 -7.78 3.41 -11.90
C GLN A 83 -8.51 4.72 -12.22
N ARG A 84 -8.36 5.76 -11.39
CA ARG A 84 -9.02 7.06 -11.61
C ARG A 84 -8.48 7.77 -12.83
N ARG A 85 -7.17 7.66 -13.10
CA ARG A 85 -6.57 8.17 -14.34
C ARG A 85 -7.17 7.51 -15.57
N GLN A 86 -7.36 6.19 -15.54
CA GLN A 86 -8.01 5.45 -16.62
C GLN A 86 -9.47 5.90 -16.80
N GLN A 87 -10.25 5.95 -15.73
CA GLN A 87 -11.65 6.39 -15.75
C GLN A 87 -11.79 7.83 -16.29
N ALA A 88 -10.95 8.75 -15.83
CA ALA A 88 -10.90 10.12 -16.35
C ALA A 88 -10.57 10.15 -17.85
N GLY A 89 -9.68 9.27 -18.32
CA GLY A 89 -9.34 9.12 -19.73
C GLY A 89 -10.50 8.60 -20.58
N GLU A 90 -11.24 7.62 -20.07
CA GLU A 90 -12.45 7.07 -20.71
C GLU A 90 -13.56 8.11 -20.79
N LEU A 91 -13.88 8.79 -19.69
CA LEU A 91 -14.92 9.81 -19.65
C LEU A 91 -14.59 11.01 -20.55
N ARG A 92 -13.32 11.44 -20.61
CA ARG A 92 -12.90 12.49 -21.55
C ARG A 92 -13.10 12.09 -23.01
N ARG A 93 -12.79 10.84 -23.37
CA ARG A 93 -13.06 10.31 -24.72
C ARG A 93 -14.55 10.28 -25.02
N ASP A 94 -15.35 9.80 -24.08
CA ASP A 94 -16.82 9.75 -24.20
C ASP A 94 -17.43 11.14 -24.35
N MET A 95 -16.99 12.11 -23.55
CA MET A 95 -17.43 13.50 -23.65
C MET A 95 -17.05 14.09 -25.02
N ALA A 96 -15.82 13.88 -25.49
CA ALA A 96 -15.40 14.35 -26.81
C ALA A 96 -16.25 13.76 -27.93
N MET A 97 -16.57 12.45 -27.89
CA MET A 97 -17.46 11.82 -28.86
C MET A 97 -18.85 12.45 -28.86
N VAL A 98 -19.43 12.69 -27.67
CA VAL A 98 -20.76 13.29 -27.55
C VAL A 98 -20.77 14.75 -28.03
N ILE A 99 -19.74 15.52 -27.73
CA ILE A 99 -19.57 16.88 -28.25
C ILE A 99 -19.49 16.88 -29.78
N GLU A 100 -18.72 15.98 -30.38
CA GLU A 100 -18.63 15.87 -31.85
C GLU A 100 -19.96 15.44 -32.48
N LEU A 101 -20.72 14.55 -31.84
CA LEU A 101 -22.08 14.22 -32.27
C LEU A 101 -22.97 15.47 -32.30
N LEU A 102 -22.92 16.30 -31.26
CA LEU A 102 -23.73 17.52 -31.15
C LEU A 102 -23.31 18.60 -32.16
N LYS A 103 -22.03 18.73 -32.46
CA LYS A 103 -21.52 19.61 -33.53
C LYS A 103 -21.93 19.13 -34.91
N SER A 104 -22.00 17.81 -35.13
CA SER A 104 -22.40 17.26 -36.42
C SER A 104 -23.90 17.41 -36.71
N ARG A 105 -24.72 17.64 -35.68
CA ARG A 105 -26.18 17.70 -35.77
C ARG A 105 -26.66 19.13 -35.98
N GLU A 106 -26.97 19.47 -37.24
CA GLU A 106 -27.56 20.77 -37.61
C GLU A 106 -29.01 20.91 -37.10
N VAL A 107 -29.35 22.13 -36.68
CA VAL A 107 -30.70 22.50 -36.28
C VAL A 107 -31.51 22.89 -37.52
N VAL A 108 -32.34 21.96 -38.01
CA VAL A 108 -32.95 22.00 -39.36
C VAL A 108 -34.08 23.02 -39.49
N GLU A 109 -34.79 23.35 -38.41
CA GLU A 109 -35.97 24.20 -38.51
C GLU A 109 -35.67 25.66 -38.13
N LYS A 110 -35.98 26.58 -39.06
CA LYS A 110 -35.90 28.04 -38.89
C LYS A 110 -36.75 28.59 -37.72
N GLU A 111 -37.61 27.74 -37.17
CA GLU A 111 -38.53 28.06 -36.08
C GLU A 111 -37.86 27.93 -34.70
N PHE A 112 -36.75 27.19 -34.60
CA PHE A 112 -35.98 27.14 -33.36
C PHE A 112 -35.19 28.43 -33.18
N ARG A 113 -35.23 28.97 -31.96
CA ARG A 113 -34.46 30.16 -31.61
C ARG A 113 -32.98 29.85 -31.70
N SER A 114 -32.29 30.53 -32.61
CA SER A 114 -30.83 30.57 -32.58
C SER A 114 -30.36 31.42 -31.40
N PRO A 115 -29.34 30.97 -30.66
CA PRO A 115 -28.58 31.82 -29.77
C PRO A 115 -28.12 33.11 -30.47
N PRO A 116 -28.07 34.25 -29.77
CA PRO A 116 -27.53 35.49 -30.33
C PRO A 116 -26.06 35.29 -30.75
N ASN A 117 -25.67 35.84 -31.90
CA ASN A 117 -24.30 35.83 -32.49
C ASN A 117 -23.84 34.61 -33.29
N ILE A 118 -24.72 33.75 -33.80
CA ILE A 118 -24.30 32.66 -34.72
C ILE A 118 -24.13 33.19 -36.15
N THR A 119 -22.91 33.13 -36.68
CA THR A 119 -22.57 33.55 -38.06
C THR A 119 -22.33 32.38 -39.03
N GLY A 120 -22.74 31.16 -38.66
CA GLY A 120 -22.51 29.93 -39.43
C GLY A 120 -23.63 28.89 -39.30
N LYS A 121 -23.29 27.60 -39.51
CA LYS A 121 -24.21 26.47 -39.33
C LYS A 121 -24.61 26.38 -37.86
N HIS A 122 -25.91 26.46 -37.59
CA HIS A 122 -26.48 26.32 -36.24
C HIS A 122 -26.63 24.84 -35.90
N THR A 123 -25.99 24.40 -34.82
CA THR A 123 -25.91 22.99 -34.39
C THR A 123 -26.40 22.82 -32.97
N LEU A 124 -26.66 21.58 -32.54
CA LEU A 124 -27.06 21.32 -31.15
C LEU A 124 -26.00 21.73 -30.13
N TYR A 125 -24.73 21.75 -30.55
CA TYR A 125 -23.62 22.20 -29.72
C TYR A 125 -23.77 23.67 -29.26
N ASP A 126 -24.39 24.54 -30.07
CA ASP A 126 -24.55 25.97 -29.74
C ASP A 126 -25.51 26.21 -28.55
N HIS A 127 -26.21 25.17 -28.09
CA HIS A 127 -27.10 25.20 -26.94
C HIS A 127 -26.46 24.67 -25.65
N ILE A 128 -25.17 24.35 -25.69
CA ILE A 128 -24.44 23.74 -24.58
C ILE A 128 -23.56 24.78 -23.87
N ASP A 129 -23.47 24.68 -22.55
CA ASP A 129 -22.53 25.46 -21.74
C ASP A 129 -21.13 24.80 -21.76
N GLN A 130 -20.34 25.15 -22.76
CA GLN A 130 -18.97 24.64 -22.90
C GLN A 130 -18.07 25.09 -21.73
N ASP A 131 -18.29 26.28 -21.19
CA ASP A 131 -17.50 26.79 -20.06
C ASP A 131 -17.70 25.92 -18.81
N ALA A 132 -18.91 25.41 -18.58
CA ALA A 132 -19.18 24.47 -17.49
C ALA A 132 -18.46 23.12 -17.70
N VAL A 133 -18.47 22.58 -18.91
CA VAL A 133 -17.76 21.33 -19.27
C VAL A 133 -16.26 21.48 -19.06
N ASP A 134 -15.69 22.59 -19.53
CA ASP A 134 -14.26 22.87 -19.44
C ASP A 134 -13.83 23.07 -17.99
N LYS A 135 -14.62 23.80 -17.19
CA LYS A 135 -14.37 23.96 -15.74
C LYS A 135 -14.38 22.63 -15.00
N LEU A 136 -15.36 21.77 -15.27
CA LEU A 136 -15.47 20.45 -14.63
C LEU A 136 -14.29 19.54 -15.01
N THR A 137 -13.98 19.49 -16.31
CA THR A 137 -12.87 18.68 -16.84
C THR A 137 -11.53 19.15 -16.28
N ARG A 138 -11.33 20.47 -16.23
CA ARG A 138 -10.13 21.07 -15.65
C ARG A 138 -10.01 20.80 -14.15
N ARG A 139 -11.07 21.04 -13.37
CA ARG A 139 -11.08 20.77 -11.92
C ARG A 139 -10.73 19.31 -11.62
N THR A 140 -11.36 18.38 -12.32
CA THR A 140 -11.10 16.93 -12.15
C THR A 140 -9.68 16.57 -12.57
N GLY A 141 -9.16 17.17 -13.65
CA GLY A 141 -7.79 16.97 -14.10
C GLY A 141 -6.73 17.53 -13.15
N GLU A 142 -6.94 18.75 -12.63
CA GLU A 142 -6.07 19.38 -11.65
C GLU A 142 -6.03 18.57 -10.34
N GLY A 143 -7.19 18.12 -9.85
CA GLY A 143 -7.28 17.25 -8.67
C GLY A 143 -6.57 15.91 -8.86
N LEU A 144 -6.67 15.31 -10.05
CA LEU A 144 -5.97 14.06 -10.36
C LEU A 144 -4.44 14.25 -10.38
N VAL A 145 -3.94 15.35 -10.96
CA VAL A 145 -2.50 15.66 -10.96
C VAL A 145 -1.98 15.87 -9.54
N GLU A 146 -2.74 16.55 -8.68
CA GLU A 146 -2.35 16.73 -7.28
C GLU A 146 -2.39 15.41 -6.50
N LEU A 147 -3.40 14.57 -6.74
CA LEU A 147 -3.49 13.23 -6.16
C LEU A 147 -2.30 12.34 -6.56
N GLU A 148 -1.91 12.41 -7.84
CA GLU A 148 -0.72 11.73 -8.38
C GLU A 148 0.57 12.21 -7.69
N ALA A 149 0.74 13.52 -7.53
CA ALA A 149 1.92 14.09 -6.88
C ALA A 149 2.05 13.63 -5.41
N ILE A 150 0.94 13.59 -4.66
CA ILE A 150 0.94 13.07 -3.29
C ILE A 150 1.26 11.57 -3.29
N ALA A 151 0.62 10.79 -4.15
CA ALA A 151 0.86 9.36 -4.23
C ALA A 151 2.30 9.01 -4.60
N GLU A 152 2.92 9.77 -5.52
CA GLU A 152 4.32 9.61 -5.89
C GLU A 152 5.26 9.99 -4.74
N SER A 153 4.98 11.09 -4.03
CA SER A 153 5.76 11.51 -2.88
C SER A 153 5.69 10.49 -1.73
N ASP A 154 4.47 10.14 -1.30
CA ASP A 154 4.24 9.18 -0.22
C ASP A 154 4.75 7.79 -0.61
N GLY A 155 4.58 7.40 -1.87
CA GLY A 155 5.09 6.15 -2.42
C GLY A 155 6.62 6.08 -2.44
N ALA A 156 7.30 7.20 -2.74
CA ALA A 156 8.76 7.28 -2.66
C ALA A 156 9.26 7.16 -1.22
N THR A 157 8.62 7.84 -0.26
CA THR A 157 8.97 7.71 1.16
C THR A 157 8.70 6.30 1.69
N CYS A 158 7.60 5.66 1.26
CA CYS A 158 7.30 4.28 1.61
C CYS A 158 8.36 3.31 1.05
N LYS A 159 8.78 3.50 -0.21
CA LYS A 159 9.84 2.68 -0.83
C LYS A 159 11.16 2.80 -0.07
N LEU A 160 11.55 4.01 0.35
CA LEU A 160 12.75 4.20 1.18
C LEU A 160 12.68 3.44 2.50
N ALA A 161 11.51 3.42 3.17
CA ALA A 161 11.32 2.66 4.40
C ALA A 161 11.37 1.13 4.15
N LEU A 162 10.79 0.67 3.04
CA LEU A 162 10.83 -0.73 2.62
C LEU A 162 12.24 -1.18 2.22
N ASP A 163 13.02 -0.33 1.54
CA ASP A 163 14.39 -0.63 1.14
C ASP A 163 15.31 -0.79 2.36
N GLU A 164 15.17 0.08 3.36
CA GLU A 164 15.89 -0.04 4.64
C GLU A 164 15.51 -1.35 5.36
N ALA A 165 14.25 -1.77 5.26
CA ALA A 165 13.76 -3.01 5.85
C ALA A 165 14.19 -4.28 5.08
N GLY A 166 14.20 -4.23 3.75
CA GLY A 166 14.61 -5.34 2.88
C GLY A 166 16.10 -5.65 2.94
N GLY A 167 16.92 -4.69 3.35
CA GLY A 167 18.36 -4.88 3.58
C GLY A 167 18.72 -5.63 4.86
N VAL A 168 17.74 -5.95 5.72
CA VAL A 168 17.97 -6.59 7.01
C VAL A 168 17.46 -8.02 6.99
N ASP A 169 18.37 -8.96 7.26
CA ASP A 169 17.98 -10.35 7.50
C ASP A 169 17.34 -10.48 8.89
N LEU A 170 16.01 -10.52 8.91
CA LEU A 170 15.19 -10.75 10.10
C LEU A 170 14.94 -12.25 10.36
N HIS A 171 15.45 -13.14 9.51
CA HIS A 171 15.19 -14.57 9.66
C HIS A 171 15.95 -15.15 10.86
N GLY A 172 15.31 -16.12 11.52
CA GLY A 172 15.87 -16.81 12.67
C GLY A 172 17.14 -17.56 12.26
N GLY A 173 18.28 -17.16 12.84
CA GLY A 173 19.49 -17.98 12.78
C GLY A 173 19.26 -19.27 13.56
N GLU A 174 20.13 -20.26 13.37
CA GLU A 174 20.06 -21.53 14.10
C GLU A 174 19.87 -21.28 15.61
N ASP A 175 18.78 -21.80 16.17
CA ASP A 175 18.44 -21.63 17.57
C ASP A 175 19.43 -22.41 18.44
N ILE A 176 20.39 -21.70 19.04
CA ILE A 176 21.09 -22.24 20.20
C ILE A 176 20.05 -22.36 21.31
N SER A 177 19.89 -23.56 21.88
CA SER A 177 19.04 -23.79 23.03
C SER A 177 19.64 -23.11 24.27
N VAL A 178 19.31 -21.83 24.47
CA VAL A 178 19.73 -21.04 25.63
C VAL A 178 18.85 -21.44 26.82
N THR A 179 19.28 -22.47 27.55
CA THR A 179 18.56 -22.99 28.72
C THR A 179 19.40 -22.87 29.99
N TRP A 180 18.74 -22.61 31.13
CA TRP A 180 19.41 -22.60 32.43
C TRP A 180 20.02 -23.96 32.80
N SER A 181 19.50 -25.06 32.25
CA SER A 181 20.13 -26.39 32.38
C SER A 181 21.53 -26.40 31.76
N ALA A 182 21.70 -25.86 30.57
CA ALA A 182 23.02 -25.79 29.93
C ALA A 182 24.03 -24.97 30.74
N VAL A 183 23.59 -23.88 31.39
CA VAL A 183 24.43 -23.10 32.33
C VAL A 183 24.74 -23.90 33.59
N GLY A 184 23.77 -24.68 34.07
CA GLY A 184 23.93 -25.62 35.17
C GLY A 184 25.02 -26.66 34.90
N ASP A 185 25.06 -27.23 33.69
CA ASP A 185 26.07 -28.21 33.27
C ASP A 185 27.47 -27.57 33.25
N ILE A 186 27.60 -26.32 32.79
CA ILE A 186 28.88 -25.58 32.79
C ILE A 186 29.35 -25.34 34.23
N ARG A 187 28.44 -24.97 35.12
CA ARG A 187 28.76 -24.81 36.54
C ARG A 187 29.27 -26.13 37.14
N GLU A 188 28.65 -27.25 36.78
CA GLU A 188 29.10 -28.57 37.24
C GLU A 188 30.52 -28.88 36.77
N LEU A 189 30.86 -28.59 35.51
CA LEU A 189 32.24 -28.72 35.00
C LEU A 189 33.24 -27.86 35.79
N VAL A 190 32.89 -26.62 36.13
CA VAL A 190 33.73 -25.75 36.96
C VAL A 190 33.93 -26.35 38.36
N GLU A 191 32.86 -26.83 39.00
CA GLU A 191 32.95 -27.42 40.34
C GLU A 191 33.71 -28.75 40.35
N GLU A 192 33.63 -29.54 39.28
CA GLU A 192 34.49 -30.72 39.09
C GLU A 192 35.96 -30.33 38.95
N SER A 193 36.28 -29.32 38.14
CA SER A 193 37.65 -28.81 37.99
C SER A 193 38.21 -28.26 39.31
N LYS A 194 37.37 -27.62 40.15
CA LYS A 194 37.77 -27.19 41.50
C LYS A 194 38.14 -28.34 42.41
N ARG A 195 37.32 -29.41 42.42
CA ARG A 195 37.61 -30.61 43.23
C ARG A 195 38.92 -31.25 42.79
N ALA A 196 39.10 -31.42 41.48
CA ALA A 196 40.32 -31.96 40.91
C ALA A 196 41.56 -31.10 41.23
N ALA A 197 41.46 -29.77 41.14
CA ALA A 197 42.56 -28.87 41.50
C ALA A 197 42.90 -28.95 43.00
N ALA A 198 41.89 -29.09 43.86
CA ALA A 198 42.10 -29.26 45.30
C ALA A 198 42.78 -30.59 45.65
N GLU A 199 42.49 -31.66 44.91
CA GLU A 199 43.19 -32.96 45.00
C GLU A 199 44.66 -32.82 44.60
N ILE A 200 44.96 -32.21 43.44
CA ILE A 200 46.35 -31.92 43.03
C ILE A 200 47.10 -31.11 44.08
N ALA A 201 46.46 -30.08 44.66
CA ALA A 201 47.07 -29.26 45.69
C ALA A 201 47.30 -30.03 47.01
N GLN A 202 46.45 -31.01 47.34
CA GLN A 202 46.64 -31.88 48.49
C GLN A 202 47.85 -32.81 48.29
N ASP A 203 47.99 -33.40 47.12
CA ASP A 203 49.12 -34.29 46.80
C ASP A 203 50.43 -33.51 46.73
N SER A 204 50.40 -32.27 46.26
CA SER A 204 51.55 -31.35 46.34
C SER A 204 51.99 -31.11 47.79
N ARG A 205 51.06 -30.88 48.72
CA ARG A 205 51.39 -30.71 50.14
C ARG A 205 51.98 -31.98 50.75
N SER A 206 51.51 -33.16 50.32
CA SER A 206 52.08 -34.44 50.75
C SER A 206 53.51 -34.60 50.22
N MET A 207 53.78 -34.18 48.98
CA MET A 207 55.11 -34.20 48.38
C MET A 207 56.08 -33.23 49.07
N ASP A 208 55.63 -31.99 49.34
CA ASP A 208 56.41 -31.01 50.09
C ASP A 208 56.74 -31.54 51.50
N HIS A 209 55.78 -32.19 52.16
CA HIS A 209 56.00 -32.84 53.45
C HIS A 209 57.07 -33.93 53.39
N HIS A 210 57.05 -34.80 52.37
CA HIS A 210 58.10 -35.81 52.16
C HIS A 210 59.48 -35.17 51.93
N CYS A 211 59.55 -34.10 51.13
CA CYS A 211 60.79 -33.35 50.93
C CYS A 211 61.32 -32.72 52.22
N ASP A 212 60.44 -32.18 53.07
CA ASP A 212 60.81 -31.63 54.36
C ASP A 212 61.25 -32.73 55.34
N GLN A 213 60.55 -33.87 55.39
CA GLN A 213 60.94 -35.05 56.17
C GLN A 213 62.33 -35.57 55.77
N LEU A 214 62.62 -35.68 54.47
CA LEU A 214 63.94 -36.06 53.96
C LEU A 214 65.01 -35.04 54.39
N ARG A 215 64.72 -33.75 54.28
CA ARG A 215 65.65 -32.67 54.64
C ARG A 215 65.95 -32.66 56.14
N ASP A 216 64.93 -32.78 56.98
CA ASP A 216 65.06 -32.81 58.43
C ASP A 216 65.82 -34.06 58.88
N THR A 217 65.53 -35.22 58.29
CA THR A 217 66.26 -36.47 58.57
C THR A 217 67.74 -36.38 58.19
N ILE A 218 68.07 -35.78 57.04
CA ILE A 218 69.46 -35.55 56.63
C ILE A 218 70.14 -34.60 57.63
N ARG A 219 69.49 -33.50 57.99
CA ARG A 219 70.02 -32.50 58.92
C ARG A 219 70.26 -33.06 60.32
N ASP A 220 69.34 -33.86 60.84
CA ASP A 220 69.46 -34.51 62.15
C ASP A 220 70.63 -35.51 62.18
N LEU A 221 70.83 -36.26 61.09
CA LEU A 221 71.96 -37.18 60.94
C LEU A 221 73.31 -36.45 60.75
N GLU A 222 73.32 -35.28 60.12
CA GLU A 222 74.51 -34.41 59.98
C GLU A 222 74.90 -33.74 61.31
N ALA A 223 73.92 -33.38 62.14
CA ALA A 223 74.15 -32.76 63.45
C ALA A 223 74.70 -33.75 64.51
N ASP A 224 74.31 -35.03 64.42
CA ASP A 224 74.75 -36.10 65.34
C ASP A 224 76.11 -36.74 64.97
N GLU A 225 76.76 -36.39 63.85
CA GLU A 225 78.12 -36.86 63.53
C GLU A 225 79.20 -36.34 64.52
N GLY A 226 78.83 -35.46 65.46
CA GLY A 226 79.72 -34.82 66.44
C GLY A 226 79.77 -35.41 67.86
N ASP A 227 78.79 -36.22 68.31
CA ASP A 227 78.77 -36.71 69.71
C ASP A 227 78.03 -38.05 69.84
N THR A 228 78.73 -39.12 70.24
CA THR A 228 78.19 -40.48 70.50
C THR A 228 77.35 -41.13 69.38
N GLY A 229 78.03 -41.85 68.47
CA GLY A 229 77.46 -42.54 67.32
C GLY A 229 76.62 -43.79 67.61
N ASP A 230 75.38 -43.63 68.07
CA ASP A 230 74.36 -44.69 67.98
C ASP A 230 72.92 -44.15 67.88
N ARG A 231 72.67 -43.24 66.95
CA ARG A 231 71.34 -43.01 66.38
C ARG A 231 71.34 -43.46 64.93
N LEU A 232 71.26 -44.77 64.75
CA LEU A 232 70.96 -45.36 63.45
C LEU A 232 69.54 -44.96 63.08
N LEU A 233 69.36 -44.33 61.91
CA LEU A 233 68.05 -44.23 61.26
C LEU A 233 67.45 -45.64 61.27
N SER A 234 66.23 -45.81 61.80
CA SER A 234 65.60 -47.13 61.78
C SER A 234 65.54 -47.60 60.34
N MET A 235 65.86 -48.88 60.11
CA MET A 235 65.74 -49.46 58.78
C MET A 235 64.31 -49.31 58.25
N ASP A 236 63.32 -49.32 59.14
CA ASP A 236 61.91 -49.08 58.81
C ASP A 236 61.67 -47.65 58.30
N ASP A 237 62.23 -46.63 58.94
CA ASP A 237 62.11 -45.22 58.52
C ASP A 237 62.80 -44.97 57.17
N TYR A 238 63.98 -45.57 56.95
CA TYR A 238 64.66 -45.52 55.66
C TYR A 238 63.83 -46.18 54.55
N ASN A 239 63.21 -47.32 54.84
CA ASN A 239 62.39 -48.04 53.87
C ASN A 239 61.12 -47.26 53.51
N VAL A 240 60.53 -46.52 54.45
CA VAL A 240 59.40 -45.61 54.18
C VAL A 240 59.86 -44.50 53.22
N LEU A 241 60.95 -43.80 53.54
CA LEU A 241 61.47 -42.71 52.69
C LEU A 241 61.88 -43.19 51.28
N LEU A 242 62.52 -44.37 51.20
CA LEU A 242 62.88 -45.00 49.93
C LEU A 242 61.63 -45.37 49.12
N ARG A 243 60.60 -45.91 49.77
CA ARG A 243 59.34 -46.28 49.13
C ARG A 243 58.63 -45.03 48.60
N ASP A 244 58.47 -44.01 49.43
CA ASP A 244 57.77 -42.77 49.07
C ASP A 244 58.49 -42.09 47.91
N THR A 245 59.83 -42.01 47.92
CA THR A 245 60.64 -41.51 46.79
C THR A 245 60.45 -42.32 45.50
N ASN A 246 60.25 -43.64 45.60
CA ASN A 246 60.00 -44.49 44.43
C ASN A 246 58.56 -44.38 43.89
N GLU A 247 57.60 -43.94 44.71
CA GLU A 247 56.21 -43.70 44.31
C GLU A 247 56.01 -42.34 43.61
N ILE A 248 56.92 -41.37 43.83
CA ILE A 248 56.87 -40.02 43.23
C ILE A 248 56.63 -40.03 41.72
N PRO A 249 57.33 -40.82 40.88
CA PRO A 249 57.10 -40.80 39.44
C PRO A 249 55.68 -41.22 39.05
N ALA A 250 55.09 -42.17 39.79
CA ALA A 250 53.72 -42.61 39.56
C ALA A 250 52.72 -41.51 39.95
N ILE A 251 52.92 -40.89 41.12
CA ILE A 251 52.10 -39.76 41.59
C ILE A 251 52.15 -38.60 40.59
N VAL A 252 53.34 -38.23 40.10
CA VAL A 252 53.48 -37.17 39.09
C VAL A 252 52.71 -37.50 37.81
N GLU A 253 52.71 -38.75 37.38
CA GLU A 253 51.97 -39.17 36.19
C GLU A 253 50.45 -39.14 36.40
N ASP A 254 49.97 -39.58 37.56
CA ASP A 254 48.55 -39.48 37.93
C ASP A 254 48.09 -38.01 37.97
N LEU A 255 48.90 -37.13 38.59
CA LEU A 255 48.62 -35.69 38.65
C LEU A 255 48.63 -35.02 37.27
N ARG A 256 49.48 -35.48 36.34
CA ARG A 256 49.41 -35.03 34.93
C ARG A 256 48.11 -35.46 34.27
N GLY A 257 47.61 -36.65 34.57
CA GLY A 257 46.30 -37.12 34.12
C GLY A 257 45.17 -36.20 34.61
N VAL A 258 45.17 -35.88 35.90
CA VAL A 258 44.17 -34.96 36.49
C VAL A 258 44.28 -33.55 35.88
N LEU A 259 45.50 -33.03 35.68
CA LEU A 259 45.71 -31.74 35.00
C LEU A 259 45.15 -31.75 33.58
N ALA A 260 45.39 -32.81 32.82
CA ALA A 260 44.87 -32.94 31.45
C ALA A 260 43.33 -32.92 31.43
N ASP A 261 42.68 -33.54 32.43
CA ASP A 261 41.22 -33.47 32.57
C ASP A 261 40.71 -32.06 32.94
N ILE A 262 41.39 -31.34 33.84
CA ILE A 262 41.08 -29.95 34.17
C ILE A 262 41.19 -29.08 32.90
N GLN A 263 42.29 -29.22 32.15
CA GLN A 263 42.53 -28.47 30.92
C GLN A 263 41.48 -28.78 29.85
N ARG A 264 41.09 -30.05 29.70
CA ARG A 264 40.02 -30.45 28.77
C ARG A 264 38.68 -29.82 29.12
N ARG A 265 38.30 -29.81 30.40
CA ARG A 265 37.08 -29.13 30.87
C ARG A 265 37.16 -27.62 30.67
N ALA A 266 38.31 -27.01 30.93
CA ALA A 266 38.55 -25.59 30.71
C ALA A 266 38.34 -25.20 29.24
N GLU A 267 38.87 -26.00 28.31
CA GLU A 267 38.66 -25.78 26.87
C GLU A 267 37.18 -25.91 26.48
N GLU A 268 36.47 -26.91 27.03
CA GLU A 268 35.03 -27.06 26.79
C GLU A 268 34.23 -25.82 27.26
N ILE A 269 34.55 -25.30 28.45
CA ILE A 269 33.91 -24.10 29.00
C ILE A 269 34.22 -22.87 28.12
N ASN A 270 35.48 -22.72 27.68
CA ASN A 270 35.90 -21.65 26.79
C ASN A 270 35.16 -21.70 25.44
N VAL A 271 35.02 -22.87 24.82
CA VAL A 271 34.24 -23.05 23.58
C VAL A 271 32.79 -22.60 23.78
N ARG A 272 32.15 -23.01 24.89
CA ARG A 272 30.78 -22.58 25.22
C ARG A 272 30.70 -21.06 25.44
N TYR A 273 31.69 -20.45 26.09
CA TYR A 273 31.77 -19.01 26.27
C TYR A 273 31.85 -18.28 24.92
N LEU A 274 32.73 -18.71 24.02
CA LEU A 274 32.87 -18.12 22.68
C LEU A 274 31.56 -18.22 21.88
N GLN A 275 30.86 -19.35 21.96
CA GLN A 275 29.54 -19.52 21.34
C GLN A 275 28.50 -18.55 21.92
N TYR A 276 28.39 -18.45 23.25
CA TYR A 276 27.48 -17.51 23.92
C TYR A 276 27.78 -16.06 23.54
N SER A 277 29.06 -15.69 23.52
CA SER A 277 29.50 -14.34 23.17
C SER A 277 29.17 -14.00 21.71
N ALA A 278 29.46 -14.91 20.77
CA ALA A 278 29.13 -14.74 19.36
C ALA A 278 27.63 -14.58 19.14
N PHE A 279 26.82 -15.45 19.77
CA PHE A 279 25.37 -15.42 19.63
C PHE A 279 24.74 -14.17 20.28
N TYR A 280 25.28 -13.71 21.40
CA TYR A 280 24.90 -12.44 22.01
C TYR A 280 25.19 -11.25 21.09
N GLN A 281 26.37 -11.20 20.48
CA GLN A 281 26.72 -10.13 19.53
C GLN A 281 25.84 -10.15 18.28
N GLU A 282 25.50 -11.33 17.76
CA GLU A 282 24.56 -11.45 16.64
C GLU A 282 23.18 -10.93 17.00
N ASN A 283 22.64 -11.32 18.16
CA ASN A 283 21.34 -10.86 18.63
C ASN A 283 21.31 -9.35 18.91
N LEU A 284 22.41 -8.76 19.37
CA LEU A 284 22.54 -7.31 19.49
C LEU A 284 22.51 -6.60 18.13
N ARG A 285 23.15 -7.18 17.10
CA ARG A 285 23.09 -6.63 15.73
C ARG A 285 21.66 -6.70 15.17
N LYS A 286 20.95 -7.81 15.40
CA LYS A 286 19.53 -7.95 15.03
C LYS A 286 18.66 -6.90 15.71
N PHE A 287 18.82 -6.73 17.03
CA PHE A 287 18.12 -5.71 17.81
C PHE A 287 18.38 -4.29 17.25
N ALA A 288 19.64 -3.95 16.96
CA ALA A 288 19.98 -2.65 16.37
C ALA A 288 19.39 -2.47 14.96
N ALA A 289 19.31 -3.53 14.17
CA ALA A 289 18.71 -3.48 12.84
C ALA A 289 17.18 -3.25 12.92
N ILE A 290 16.49 -3.94 13.82
CA ILE A 290 15.07 -3.72 14.12
C ILE A 290 14.82 -2.28 14.54
N ALA A 291 15.68 -1.71 15.40
CA ALA A 291 15.56 -0.32 15.83
C ALA A 291 15.70 0.68 14.66
N ARG A 292 16.59 0.41 13.69
CA ARG A 292 16.70 1.23 12.46
C ARG A 292 15.44 1.16 11.60
N ILE A 293 14.88 -0.05 11.41
CA ILE A 293 13.63 -0.24 10.67
C ILE A 293 12.49 0.53 11.34
N SER A 294 12.37 0.41 12.67
CA SER A 294 11.36 1.15 13.43
C SER A 294 11.48 2.66 13.19
N ALA A 295 12.69 3.22 13.25
CA ALA A 295 12.90 4.64 13.00
C ALA A 295 12.54 5.06 11.57
N ALA A 296 12.82 4.23 10.56
CA ALA A 296 12.44 4.49 9.18
C ALA A 296 10.91 4.48 8.99
N ILE A 297 10.22 3.53 9.64
CA ILE A 297 8.75 3.46 9.65
C ILE A 297 8.15 4.68 10.35
N ASP A 298 8.68 5.07 11.51
CA ASP A 298 8.21 6.24 12.25
C ASP A 298 8.35 7.52 11.41
N GLN A 299 9.50 7.67 10.74
CA GLN A 299 9.72 8.79 9.82
C GLN A 299 8.72 8.79 8.66
N TYR A 300 8.43 7.63 8.07
CA TYR A 300 7.40 7.51 7.03
C TYR A 300 6.01 7.92 7.55
N VAL A 301 5.61 7.43 8.73
CA VAL A 301 4.31 7.76 9.33
C VAL A 301 4.19 9.25 9.59
N GLU A 302 5.20 9.88 10.17
CA GLU A 302 5.18 11.33 10.43
C GLU A 302 5.17 12.15 9.14
N THR A 303 5.94 11.76 8.13
CA THR A 303 6.00 12.48 6.84
C THR A 303 4.66 12.40 6.09
N THR A 304 3.99 11.24 6.13
CA THR A 304 2.74 11.02 5.39
C THR A 304 1.47 11.44 6.14
N ARG A 305 1.60 11.75 7.43
CA ARG A 305 0.44 12.12 8.27
C ARG A 305 -0.33 13.33 7.73
N GLU A 306 0.37 14.35 7.27
CA GLU A 306 -0.24 15.57 6.75
C GLU A 306 -0.81 15.36 5.33
N SER A 307 -0.11 14.60 4.49
CA SER A 307 -0.53 14.31 3.11
C SER A 307 -1.73 13.37 3.06
N GLN A 308 -1.91 12.45 4.01
CA GLN A 308 -3.04 11.52 4.05
C GLN A 308 -4.41 12.21 4.08
N ALA A 309 -4.56 13.25 4.90
CA ALA A 309 -5.82 14.01 4.98
C ALA A 309 -6.11 14.72 3.65
N ARG A 310 -5.08 15.31 3.04
CA ARG A 310 -5.18 15.97 1.73
C ARG A 310 -5.50 14.96 0.61
N TYR A 311 -4.86 13.80 0.63
CA TYR A 311 -5.10 12.71 -0.31
C TYR A 311 -6.56 12.25 -0.25
N ALA A 312 -7.08 11.98 0.94
CA ALA A 312 -8.48 11.56 1.11
C ALA A 312 -9.48 12.61 0.63
N GLN A 313 -9.21 13.89 0.88
CA GLN A 313 -10.03 14.99 0.38
C GLN A 313 -10.01 15.05 -1.16
N LEU A 314 -8.82 15.06 -1.77
CA LEU A 314 -8.66 15.10 -3.23
C LEU A 314 -9.30 13.88 -3.90
N LEU A 315 -9.18 12.71 -3.28
CA LEU A 315 -9.80 11.48 -3.77
C LEU A 315 -11.31 11.65 -3.91
N ALA A 316 -11.97 12.18 -2.88
CA ALA A 316 -13.40 12.46 -2.89
C ALA A 316 -13.78 13.54 -3.91
N GLU A 317 -12.97 14.60 -4.05
CA GLU A 317 -13.18 15.67 -5.03
C GLU A 317 -13.07 15.14 -6.48
N VAL A 318 -12.08 14.28 -6.75
CA VAL A 318 -11.90 13.62 -8.05
C VAL A 318 -13.06 12.67 -8.34
N ASP A 319 -13.45 11.83 -7.38
CA ASP A 319 -14.57 10.89 -7.56
C ASP A 319 -15.88 11.62 -7.88
N SER A 320 -16.18 12.70 -7.14
CA SER A 320 -17.33 13.56 -7.42
C SER A 320 -17.22 14.20 -8.81
N GLY A 321 -16.05 14.67 -9.22
CA GLY A 321 -15.83 15.23 -10.55
C GLY A 321 -16.01 14.21 -11.68
N LEU A 322 -15.61 12.96 -11.47
CA LEU A 322 -15.83 11.87 -12.41
C LEU A 322 -17.31 11.51 -12.54
N GLU A 323 -18.04 11.44 -11.43
CA GLU A 323 -19.49 11.19 -11.41
C GLU A 323 -20.27 12.32 -12.10
N ASP A 324 -19.93 13.58 -11.82
CA ASP A 324 -20.49 14.75 -12.50
C ASP A 324 -20.24 14.67 -14.02
N THR A 325 -19.02 14.28 -14.43
CA THR A 325 -18.65 14.18 -15.85
C THR A 325 -19.44 13.07 -16.54
N TRP A 326 -19.57 11.92 -15.90
CA TRP A 326 -20.37 10.80 -16.41
C TRP A 326 -21.85 11.19 -16.56
N SER A 327 -22.41 11.85 -15.55
CA SER A 327 -23.79 12.35 -15.57
C SER A 327 -24.01 13.33 -16.73
N LEU A 328 -23.03 14.19 -16.99
CA LEU A 328 -23.08 15.17 -18.08
C LEU A 328 -22.98 14.50 -19.46
N VAL A 329 -22.12 13.47 -19.62
CA VAL A 329 -22.08 12.64 -20.84
C VAL A 329 -23.45 12.01 -21.10
N SER A 330 -24.06 11.42 -20.07
CA SER A 330 -25.38 10.81 -20.15
C SER A 330 -26.46 11.83 -20.53
N TRP A 331 -26.44 13.00 -19.90
CA TRP A 331 -27.36 14.10 -20.17
C TRP A 331 -27.27 14.55 -21.63
N TYR A 332 -26.06 14.77 -22.16
CA TYR A 332 -25.88 15.21 -23.54
C TYR A 332 -26.29 14.15 -24.58
N ARG A 333 -26.09 12.85 -24.29
CA ARG A 333 -26.62 11.76 -25.12
C ARG A 333 -28.15 11.78 -25.17
N ASN A 334 -28.79 11.99 -24.02
CA ASN A 334 -30.25 12.11 -23.93
C ASN A 334 -30.76 13.37 -24.62
N PHE A 335 -30.05 14.50 -24.49
CA PHE A 335 -30.36 15.75 -25.20
C PHE A 335 -30.37 15.55 -26.71
N HIS A 336 -29.34 14.87 -27.26
CA HIS A 336 -29.29 14.52 -28.68
C HIS A 336 -30.52 13.69 -29.10
N SER A 337 -30.89 12.65 -28.34
CA SER A 337 -32.06 11.80 -28.67
C SER A 337 -33.40 12.53 -28.52
N ALA A 338 -33.53 13.37 -27.49
CA ALA A 338 -34.74 14.16 -27.26
C ALA A 338 -35.00 15.16 -28.40
N TYR A 339 -33.94 15.69 -29.02
CA TYR A 339 -34.06 16.57 -30.18
C TYR A 339 -34.70 15.86 -31.39
N ASP A 340 -34.39 14.59 -31.64
CA ASP A 340 -35.05 13.82 -32.71
C ASP A 340 -36.55 13.66 -32.46
N SER A 341 -36.92 13.44 -31.19
CA SER A 341 -38.33 13.38 -30.77
C SER A 341 -39.03 14.73 -30.92
N LEU A 342 -38.33 15.83 -30.65
CA LEU A 342 -38.84 17.18 -30.84
C LEU A 342 -39.16 17.46 -32.32
N ILE A 343 -38.28 17.08 -33.25
CA ILE A 343 -38.53 17.23 -34.69
C ILE A 343 -39.79 16.46 -35.10
N ALA A 344 -39.92 15.21 -34.67
CA ALA A 344 -41.11 14.41 -34.97
C ALA A 344 -42.40 15.05 -34.43
N GLU A 345 -42.34 15.62 -33.22
CA GLU A 345 -43.48 16.31 -32.61
C GLU A 345 -43.83 17.61 -33.35
N VAL A 346 -42.85 18.40 -33.82
CA VAL A 346 -43.13 19.59 -34.65
C VAL A 346 -43.81 19.19 -35.95
N HIS A 347 -43.34 18.15 -36.65
CA HIS A 347 -44.00 17.65 -37.85
C HIS A 347 -45.43 17.18 -37.56
N ARG A 348 -45.66 16.47 -36.46
CA ARG A 348 -47.00 16.04 -36.04
C ARG A 348 -47.92 17.24 -35.82
N ARG A 349 -47.44 18.28 -35.12
CA ARG A 349 -48.21 19.52 -34.87
C ARG A 349 -48.54 20.26 -36.17
N ARG A 350 -47.58 20.37 -37.10
CA ARG A 350 -47.85 20.96 -38.43
C ARG A 350 -48.89 20.17 -39.21
N HIS A 351 -48.83 18.84 -39.18
CA HIS A 351 -49.82 18.01 -39.85
C HIS A 351 -51.21 18.19 -39.24
N ALA A 352 -51.33 18.16 -37.92
CA ALA A 352 -52.59 18.40 -37.22
C ALA A 352 -53.16 19.79 -37.56
N GLN A 353 -52.31 20.82 -37.59
CA GLN A 353 -52.72 22.18 -37.97
C GLN A 353 -53.23 22.26 -39.43
N LYS A 354 -52.54 21.60 -40.37
CA LYS A 354 -52.98 21.51 -41.78
C LYS A 354 -54.34 20.81 -41.91
N VAL A 355 -54.53 19.70 -41.19
CA VAL A 355 -55.81 18.97 -41.18
C VAL A 355 -56.93 19.84 -40.63
N LEU A 356 -56.67 20.59 -39.54
CA LEU A 356 -57.64 21.52 -38.96
C LEU A 356 -58.01 22.63 -39.95
N TYR A 357 -57.02 23.30 -40.56
CA TYR A 357 -57.30 24.35 -41.55
C TYR A 357 -58.04 23.82 -42.78
N ALA A 358 -57.72 22.62 -43.27
CA ALA A 358 -58.45 22.00 -44.37
C ALA A 358 -59.91 21.71 -44.01
N ALA A 359 -60.18 21.27 -42.76
CA ALA A 359 -61.55 21.07 -42.28
C ALA A 359 -62.33 22.38 -42.14
N VAL A 360 -61.67 23.45 -41.66
CA VAL A 360 -62.27 24.79 -41.59
C VAL A 360 -62.60 25.31 -42.99
N GLU A 361 -61.70 25.13 -43.96
CA GLU A 361 -61.91 25.58 -45.33
C GLU A 361 -63.02 24.79 -46.04
N ASP A 362 -63.08 23.46 -45.86
CA ASP A 362 -64.20 22.63 -46.33
C ASP A 362 -65.53 23.09 -45.71
N MET A 363 -65.54 23.43 -44.41
CA MET A 363 -66.73 23.95 -43.74
C MET A 363 -67.17 25.31 -44.32
N ARG A 364 -66.23 26.24 -44.56
CA ARG A 364 -66.52 27.52 -45.22
C ARG A 364 -67.10 27.30 -46.61
N SER A 365 -66.48 26.45 -47.43
CA SER A 365 -66.96 26.12 -48.77
C SER A 365 -68.37 25.51 -48.76
N ARG A 366 -68.67 24.65 -47.80
CA ARG A 366 -70.03 24.08 -47.62
C ARG A 366 -71.06 25.13 -47.23
N LEU A 367 -70.72 26.04 -46.30
CA LEU A 367 -71.61 27.14 -45.90
C LEU A 367 -71.90 28.09 -47.07
N ASP A 368 -70.88 28.45 -47.85
CA ASP A 368 -71.03 29.27 -49.05
C ASP A 368 -71.91 28.58 -50.11
N GLY A 369 -71.71 27.27 -50.32
CA GLY A 369 -72.54 26.47 -51.21
C GLY A 369 -74.01 26.43 -50.79
N MET A 370 -74.29 26.25 -49.50
CA MET A 370 -75.65 26.29 -48.95
C MET A 370 -76.30 27.67 -49.11
N TYR A 371 -75.54 28.74 -48.87
CA TYR A 371 -76.01 30.11 -49.04
C TYR A 371 -76.39 30.41 -50.51
N LEU A 372 -75.53 30.02 -51.46
CA LEU A 372 -75.79 30.22 -52.90
C LEU A 372 -77.01 29.44 -53.38
N GLU A 373 -77.21 28.20 -52.90
CA GLU A 373 -78.38 27.41 -53.27
C GLU A 373 -79.68 28.00 -52.70
N GLU A 374 -79.71 28.42 -51.44
CA GLU A 374 -80.89 29.09 -50.86
C GLU A 374 -81.18 30.42 -51.56
N MET A 375 -80.15 31.21 -51.88
CA MET A 375 -80.29 32.42 -52.72
C MET A 375 -80.94 32.11 -54.08
N ARG A 376 -80.52 31.02 -54.73
CA ARG A 376 -81.06 30.57 -56.02
C ARG A 376 -82.52 30.15 -55.88
N LEU A 377 -82.87 29.40 -54.83
CA LEU A 377 -84.24 28.96 -54.56
C LEU A 377 -85.17 30.16 -54.26
N ARG A 378 -84.72 31.11 -53.44
CA ARG A 378 -85.49 32.34 -53.13
C ARG A 378 -85.69 33.20 -54.36
N THR A 379 -84.64 33.46 -55.14
CA THR A 379 -84.74 34.20 -56.40
C THR A 379 -85.73 33.53 -57.35
N GLY A 380 -85.61 32.21 -57.55
CA GLY A 380 -86.52 31.46 -58.40
C GLY A 380 -87.97 31.44 -57.88
N PHE A 381 -88.18 31.49 -56.57
CA PHE A 381 -89.51 31.63 -55.98
C PHE A 381 -90.10 33.02 -56.23
N VAL A 382 -89.32 34.08 -55.98
CA VAL A 382 -89.73 35.47 -56.20
C VAL A 382 -90.04 35.73 -57.67
N GLU A 383 -89.23 35.22 -58.60
CA GLU A 383 -89.49 35.34 -60.04
C GLU A 383 -90.79 34.65 -60.46
N LYS A 384 -91.07 33.45 -59.95
CA LYS A 384 -92.25 32.65 -60.34
C LYS A 384 -93.54 33.11 -59.67
N SER A 385 -93.48 33.43 -58.39
CA SER A 385 -94.66 33.65 -57.55
C SER A 385 -94.80 35.09 -57.06
N GLY A 386 -93.69 35.84 -57.02
CA GLY A 386 -93.65 37.21 -56.50
C GLY A 386 -94.61 38.20 -57.18
N PRO A 387 -94.80 38.19 -58.51
CA PRO A 387 -95.76 39.09 -59.17
C PRO A 387 -97.22 38.89 -58.73
N PHE A 388 -97.54 37.73 -58.14
CA PHE A 388 -98.88 37.37 -57.69
C PHE A 388 -99.06 37.54 -56.17
N LEU A 389 -98.02 37.95 -55.44
CA LEU A 389 -98.05 38.16 -54.01
C LEU A 389 -98.03 39.66 -53.70
N PRO A 390 -98.97 40.18 -52.90
CA PRO A 390 -98.92 41.58 -52.47
C PRO A 390 -97.75 41.78 -51.51
N SER A 391 -97.07 42.92 -51.64
CA SER A 391 -95.79 43.20 -50.99
C SER A 391 -95.86 43.29 -49.45
N ASP A 392 -97.06 43.38 -48.88
CA ASP A 392 -97.33 43.47 -47.45
C ASP A 392 -97.54 42.11 -46.76
N LEU A 393 -97.78 41.04 -47.53
CA LEU A 393 -98.05 39.71 -46.97
C LEU A 393 -96.84 39.11 -46.24
N CYS A 394 -95.64 39.32 -46.78
CA CYS A 394 -94.39 38.87 -46.18
C CYS A 394 -93.27 39.89 -46.49
N PRO A 395 -93.05 40.88 -45.61
CA PRO A 395 -92.09 41.97 -45.84
C PRO A 395 -90.65 41.50 -46.09
N PHE A 396 -90.28 40.35 -45.52
CA PHE A 396 -88.93 39.78 -45.57
C PHE A 396 -88.72 38.83 -46.76
N ILE A 397 -89.70 38.70 -47.66
CA ILE A 397 -89.64 37.73 -48.78
C ILE A 397 -88.50 38.04 -49.76
N GLN A 398 -88.00 39.27 -49.76
CA GLN A 398 -86.85 39.71 -50.55
C GLN A 398 -85.53 39.75 -49.75
N ASP A 399 -85.56 39.45 -48.45
CA ASP A 399 -84.36 39.48 -47.64
C ASP A 399 -83.38 38.38 -48.11
N PRO A 400 -82.07 38.67 -48.14
CA PRO A 400 -81.07 37.65 -48.39
C PRO A 400 -81.12 36.56 -47.29
N PRO A 401 -80.71 35.32 -47.59
CA PRO A 401 -80.49 34.28 -46.59
C PRO A 401 -79.50 34.73 -45.53
N ALA A 402 -79.53 34.06 -44.37
CA ALA A 402 -78.51 34.28 -43.35
C ALA A 402 -77.13 33.85 -43.87
N SER A 403 -76.11 34.69 -43.68
CA SER A 403 -74.70 34.36 -43.92
C SER A 403 -74.01 34.02 -42.59
N PHE A 404 -73.07 33.07 -42.63
CA PHE A 404 -72.28 32.65 -41.48
C PHE A 404 -70.79 32.83 -41.77
N VAL A 405 -70.02 33.32 -40.81
CA VAL A 405 -68.57 33.52 -40.91
C VAL A 405 -67.87 32.60 -39.90
N VAL A 406 -66.87 31.86 -40.35
CA VAL A 406 -66.02 31.02 -39.49
C VAL A 406 -64.71 31.74 -39.25
N GLU A 407 -64.43 32.13 -38.01
CA GLU A 407 -63.21 32.85 -37.60
C GLU A 407 -62.37 32.00 -36.65
N GLU A 408 -61.04 32.16 -36.71
CA GLU A 408 -60.14 31.56 -35.74
C GLU A 408 -60.29 32.31 -34.40
N ALA A 409 -60.59 31.58 -33.32
CA ALA A 409 -60.74 32.20 -32.02
C ALA A 409 -59.41 32.77 -31.52
N GLU A 410 -59.37 34.06 -31.20
CA GLU A 410 -58.24 34.72 -30.56
C GLU A 410 -58.11 34.25 -29.09
N GLY A 411 -57.62 33.02 -28.89
CA GLY A 411 -57.27 32.46 -27.58
C GLY A 411 -55.76 32.30 -27.43
N GLU A 412 -55.27 32.13 -26.19
CA GLU A 412 -53.85 32.03 -25.80
C GLU A 412 -52.98 31.01 -26.59
N GLY A 413 -53.59 30.14 -27.40
CA GLY A 413 -52.91 29.30 -28.40
C GLY A 413 -52.43 30.02 -29.67
N ALA A 414 -52.87 31.26 -29.92
CA ALA A 414 -52.56 32.04 -31.13
C ALA A 414 -51.06 32.37 -31.30
N ARG A 415 -50.25 32.26 -30.23
CA ARG A 415 -48.79 32.38 -30.36
C ARG A 415 -48.17 31.23 -31.15
N VAL A 416 -48.87 30.09 -31.32
CA VAL A 416 -48.49 28.96 -32.18
C VAL A 416 -49.12 29.08 -33.60
N GLY A 417 -49.98 30.08 -33.83
CA GLY A 417 -50.72 30.28 -35.10
C GLY A 417 -50.03 31.23 -36.09
N ARG A 418 -49.07 32.06 -35.67
CA ARG A 418 -48.31 32.95 -36.56
C ARG A 418 -47.22 32.23 -37.38
N PHE A 419 -47.51 31.02 -37.84
CA PHE A 419 -46.55 30.11 -38.50
C PHE A 419 -46.96 29.70 -39.92
N ALA A 420 -48.04 30.27 -40.47
CA ALA A 420 -48.48 30.03 -41.85
C ALA A 420 -48.70 31.35 -42.61
N SER A 421 -47.64 32.13 -42.83
CA SER A 421 -47.69 33.22 -43.82
C SER A 421 -46.37 33.38 -44.56
N VAL A 422 -45.88 32.31 -45.19
CA VAL A 422 -44.93 32.42 -46.29
C VAL A 422 -45.33 31.38 -47.34
N GLN A 423 -46.25 31.75 -48.24
CA GLN A 423 -46.23 31.40 -49.67
C GLN A 423 -47.58 31.76 -50.31
N SER A 424 -47.64 32.92 -50.94
CA SER A 424 -48.51 33.18 -52.09
C SER A 424 -48.12 34.50 -52.74
N HIS A 425 -47.19 34.45 -53.71
CA HIS A 425 -47.17 35.44 -54.80
C HIS A 425 -47.20 34.68 -56.13
N GLU A 426 -48.43 34.61 -56.65
CA GLU A 426 -48.85 34.79 -58.04
C GLU A 426 -48.09 34.09 -59.17
N THR A 427 -48.70 33.00 -59.64
CA THR A 427 -48.66 32.57 -61.04
C THR A 427 -49.55 33.52 -61.87
N ARG A 428 -48.97 34.33 -62.76
CA ARG A 428 -49.73 35.08 -63.78
C ARG A 428 -49.85 34.29 -65.09
N TYR A 429 -51.09 34.23 -65.56
CA TYR A 429 -51.58 33.61 -66.79
C TYR A 429 -50.96 34.17 -68.08
N SER A 430 -50.91 33.29 -69.09
CA SER A 430 -50.60 33.51 -70.50
C SER A 430 -51.82 33.98 -71.32
N LYS A 431 -51.60 34.87 -72.30
CA LYS A 431 -52.08 34.84 -73.71
C LYS A 431 -51.63 36.11 -74.46
N GLN A 432 -50.67 36.05 -75.38
CA GLN A 432 -50.77 35.82 -76.84
C GLN A 432 -51.21 37.03 -77.70
N ALA A 433 -50.26 37.58 -78.46
CA ALA A 433 -50.39 38.05 -79.87
C ALA A 433 -48.95 38.24 -80.41
N SER A 434 -48.45 37.37 -81.29
CA SER A 434 -48.37 37.58 -82.75
C SER A 434 -47.76 38.93 -83.18
N THR A 435 -46.50 38.91 -83.63
CA THR A 435 -46.09 39.41 -84.96
C THR A 435 -44.65 39.01 -85.25
N ALA A 436 -44.44 38.50 -86.46
CA ALA A 436 -43.17 38.19 -87.10
C ALA A 436 -42.42 39.47 -87.54
N GLY A 437 -41.10 39.37 -87.72
CA GLY A 437 -40.23 40.40 -88.31
C GLY A 437 -38.80 40.24 -87.81
N VAL A 438 -38.01 39.32 -88.37
CA VAL A 438 -37.04 39.58 -89.45
C VAL A 438 -35.90 40.52 -89.01
N ASP A 439 -34.84 39.90 -88.52
CA ASP A 439 -33.46 39.96 -89.04
C ASP A 439 -33.13 41.12 -90.02
N SER A 440 -32.33 42.10 -89.57
CA SER A 440 -31.19 42.64 -90.34
C SER A 440 -30.44 43.76 -89.59
N ARG A 441 -29.13 43.54 -89.40
CA ARG A 441 -28.01 44.50 -89.54
C ARG A 441 -28.18 45.93 -89.01
N LEU A 442 -27.42 46.28 -87.97
CA LEU A 442 -26.14 47.02 -88.02
C LEU A 442 -25.65 47.32 -86.60
#